data_AF-A0A7C5RDP2-F1
#
_entry.id   AF-A0A7C5RDP2-F1
#
_cell.length_a   1.000
_cell.length_b   1.000
_cell.length_c   1.000
_cell.angle_alpha   90.00
_cell.angle_beta   90.00
_cell.angle_gamma   90.00
#
_symmetry.space_group_name_H-M   'P 1'
#
loop_
_entity.id
_entity.type
_entity.pdbx_description
1 polymer ?
#
loop_
_entity_poly.entity_id
_entity_poly.type
_entity_poly.pdbx_seq_one_letter_code
_entity_poly.pdbx_strand_id
1 'polypeptide(L)'
;MSLNLVRRVLPALRERERVLVRLAAAGGRLSPRALSASEREALAALEEEGLVALEEGRAVLRLGTKEEASPTAQLASRPEAAPVRRLILLAGRKVPAVAQPLAREAPEVLLRAAEAALPYGPRGGAALVLWLPKVAEWAEAFGKEAVARALGEAARKAREPFPYAERILVRTTRVPGGLEVADAERF
;
A
#
# COMPACT_ATOMS: atom_id res chain seq x y z
N MET A 1 -9.34 22.99 -23.01
CA MET A 1 -9.21 22.90 -24.49
C MET A 1 -10.48 23.40 -25.14
N SER A 2 -10.38 24.23 -26.19
CA SER A 2 -11.56 24.72 -26.92
C SER A 2 -12.16 23.57 -27.76
N LEU A 3 -13.45 23.26 -27.56
CA LEU A 3 -14.21 22.21 -28.28
C LEU A 3 -14.13 22.36 -29.82
N ASN A 4 -13.91 23.59 -30.30
CA ASN A 4 -13.75 23.90 -31.72
C ASN A 4 -12.46 23.37 -32.33
N LEU A 5 -11.38 23.23 -31.53
CA LEU A 5 -10.11 22.69 -32.00
C LEU A 5 -10.20 21.17 -32.20
N VAL A 6 -10.82 20.48 -31.23
CA VAL A 6 -11.01 19.02 -31.28
C VAL A 6 -11.83 18.61 -32.49
N ARG A 7 -12.94 19.32 -32.77
CA ARG A 7 -13.80 19.03 -33.93
C ARG A 7 -13.10 19.19 -35.29
N ARG A 8 -12.10 20.08 -35.39
CA ARG A 8 -11.34 20.32 -36.62
C ARG A 8 -10.25 19.27 -36.87
N VAL A 9 -9.66 18.72 -35.81
CA VAL A 9 -8.52 17.79 -35.91
C VAL A 9 -8.96 16.33 -35.97
N LEU A 10 -10.10 15.97 -35.38
CA LEU A 10 -10.62 14.59 -35.36
C LEU A 10 -10.64 13.88 -36.74
N PRO A 11 -11.06 14.50 -37.85
CA PRO A 11 -11.09 13.83 -39.15
C PRO A 11 -9.71 13.44 -39.70
N ALA A 12 -8.64 14.11 -39.26
CA ALA A 12 -7.27 13.86 -39.71
C ALA A 12 -6.52 12.81 -38.86
N LEU A 13 -7.10 12.41 -37.72
CA LEU A 13 -6.50 11.45 -36.81
C LEU A 13 -6.84 10.02 -37.21
N ARG A 14 -5.99 9.06 -36.82
CA ARG A 14 -6.30 7.63 -36.93
C ARG A 14 -7.43 7.27 -35.97
N GLU A 15 -8.16 6.20 -36.26
CA GLU A 15 -9.35 5.76 -35.49
C GLU A 15 -9.04 5.62 -33.99
N ARG A 16 -7.88 5.03 -33.66
CA ARG A 16 -7.38 4.91 -32.29
C ARG A 16 -7.20 6.27 -31.60
N GLU A 17 -6.57 7.22 -32.27
CA GLU A 17 -6.31 8.56 -31.76
C GLU A 17 -7.62 9.35 -31.59
N ARG A 18 -8.59 9.17 -32.51
CA ARG A 18 -9.92 9.77 -32.39
C ARG A 18 -10.65 9.30 -31.13
N VAL A 19 -10.61 8.01 -30.83
CA VAL A 19 -11.25 7.44 -29.62
C VAL A 19 -10.61 8.01 -28.35
N LEU A 20 -9.28 8.08 -28.29
CA LEU A 20 -8.55 8.65 -27.15
C LEU A 20 -8.84 10.15 -26.96
N VAL A 21 -8.85 10.94 -28.04
CA VAL A 21 -9.17 12.37 -28.00
C VAL A 21 -10.63 12.60 -27.58
N ARG A 22 -11.57 11.76 -28.05
CA ARG A 22 -12.98 11.81 -27.63
C ARG A 22 -13.15 11.44 -26.16
N LEU A 23 -12.48 10.40 -25.69
CA LEU A 23 -12.46 10.03 -24.27
C LEU A 23 -11.90 11.17 -23.41
N ALA A 24 -10.76 11.75 -23.78
CA ALA A 24 -10.16 12.87 -23.07
C ALA A 24 -11.06 14.12 -23.06
N ALA A 25 -11.68 14.46 -24.19
CA ALA A 25 -12.62 15.57 -24.30
C ALA A 25 -13.89 15.37 -23.46
N ALA A 26 -14.28 14.11 -23.23
CA ALA A 26 -15.43 13.73 -22.40
C ALA A 26 -15.05 13.48 -20.92
N GLY A 27 -13.87 13.92 -20.47
CA GLY A 27 -13.44 13.79 -19.08
C GLY A 27 -13.04 12.35 -18.69
N GLY A 28 -12.58 11.57 -19.67
CA GLY A 28 -12.15 10.18 -19.47
C GLY A 28 -13.29 9.16 -19.53
N ARG A 29 -14.52 9.54 -19.89
CA ARG A 29 -15.66 8.62 -19.97
C ARG A 29 -16.48 8.86 -21.24
N LEU A 30 -16.78 7.81 -21.98
CA LEU A 30 -17.54 7.88 -23.23
C LEU A 30 -18.53 6.73 -23.33
N SER A 31 -19.71 6.96 -23.91
CA SER A 31 -20.60 5.86 -24.27
C SER A 31 -20.13 5.19 -25.57
N PRO A 32 -19.88 3.86 -25.59
CA PRO A 32 -19.51 3.14 -26.81
C PRO A 32 -20.59 3.20 -27.90
N ARG A 33 -21.85 3.46 -27.53
CA ARG A 33 -22.97 3.61 -28.47
C ARG A 33 -22.85 4.87 -29.34
N ALA A 34 -22.09 5.87 -28.89
CA ALA A 34 -21.83 7.11 -29.63
C ALA A 34 -20.67 6.98 -30.63
N LEU A 35 -20.02 5.81 -30.71
CA LEU A 35 -18.91 5.51 -31.61
C LEU A 35 -19.37 4.82 -32.89
N SER A 36 -18.69 5.09 -34.01
CA SER A 36 -18.83 4.32 -35.25
C SER A 36 -18.38 2.85 -35.05
N ALA A 37 -18.67 1.98 -36.03
CA ALA A 37 -18.21 0.59 -35.99
C ALA A 37 -16.67 0.49 -35.91
N SER A 38 -15.95 1.26 -36.74
CA SER A 38 -14.48 1.30 -36.73
C SER A 38 -13.89 1.90 -35.45
N GLU A 39 -14.56 2.88 -34.84
CA GLU A 39 -14.15 3.42 -33.54
C GLU A 39 -14.40 2.41 -32.39
N ARG A 40 -15.40 1.53 -32.51
CA ARG A 40 -15.62 0.45 -31.53
C ARG A 40 -14.58 -0.66 -31.64
N GLU A 41 -14.12 -0.98 -32.84
CA GLU A 41 -12.98 -1.88 -33.03
C GLU A 41 -11.70 -1.30 -32.42
N ALA A 42 -11.44 0.00 -32.65
CA ALA A 42 -10.33 0.69 -32.02
C ALA A 42 -10.46 0.77 -30.49
N LEU A 43 -11.68 0.93 -29.98
CA LEU A 43 -11.98 0.88 -28.55
C LEU A 43 -11.69 -0.50 -27.96
N ALA A 44 -12.08 -1.58 -28.64
CA ALA A 44 -11.82 -2.96 -28.22
C ALA A 44 -10.31 -3.24 -28.17
N ALA A 45 -9.54 -2.80 -29.17
CA ALA A 45 -8.08 -2.90 -29.15
C ALA A 45 -7.47 -2.12 -27.97
N LEU A 46 -7.98 -0.93 -27.66
CA LEU A 46 -7.55 -0.14 -26.49
C LEU A 46 -7.93 -0.81 -25.14
N GLU A 47 -9.02 -1.58 -25.12
CA GLU A 47 -9.44 -2.38 -23.96
C GLU A 47 -8.53 -3.61 -23.77
N GLU A 48 -8.21 -4.32 -24.84
CA GLU A 48 -7.23 -5.43 -24.82
C GLU A 48 -5.85 -4.97 -24.34
N GLU A 49 -5.45 -3.75 -24.71
CA GLU A 49 -4.21 -3.11 -24.25
C GLU A 49 -4.31 -2.54 -22.82
N GLY A 50 -5.48 -2.58 -22.19
CA GLY A 50 -5.72 -2.11 -20.82
C GLY A 50 -5.74 -0.59 -20.65
N LEU A 51 -5.76 0.18 -21.74
CA LEU A 51 -5.84 1.65 -21.73
C LEU A 51 -7.27 2.16 -21.51
N VAL A 52 -8.26 1.31 -21.74
CA VAL A 52 -9.68 1.60 -21.55
C VAL A 52 -10.34 0.40 -20.88
N ALA A 53 -11.36 0.63 -20.05
CA ALA A 53 -12.20 -0.42 -19.51
C ALA A 53 -13.67 -0.10 -19.76
N LEU A 54 -14.49 -1.14 -19.97
CA LEU A 54 -15.95 -1.00 -20.01
C LEU A 54 -16.53 -1.13 -18.59
N GLU A 55 -16.95 -0.01 -18.01
CA GLU A 55 -17.59 0.06 -16.70
C GLU A 55 -19.03 0.53 -16.87
N GLU A 56 -20.01 -0.27 -16.42
CA GLU A 56 -21.44 0.05 -16.50
C GLU A 56 -21.92 0.45 -17.92
N GLY A 57 -21.34 -0.18 -18.96
CA GLY A 57 -21.65 0.13 -20.35
C GLY A 57 -21.04 1.44 -20.87
N ARG A 58 -20.06 2.00 -20.18
CA ARG A 58 -19.27 3.17 -20.59
C ARG A 58 -17.80 2.80 -20.74
N ALA A 59 -17.17 3.30 -21.80
CA ALA A 59 -15.73 3.28 -21.96
C ALA A 59 -15.11 4.30 -21.01
N VAL A 60 -14.27 3.84 -20.10
CA VAL A 60 -13.54 4.65 -19.14
C VAL A 60 -12.07 4.60 -19.49
N LEU A 61 -11.48 5.75 -19.81
CA LEU A 61 -10.06 5.88 -20.06
C LEU A 61 -9.31 5.51 -18.79
N ARG A 62 -8.60 4.39 -18.82
CA ARG A 62 -7.62 4.06 -17.81
C ARG A 62 -6.33 4.75 -18.20
N LEU A 63 -6.21 6.02 -17.80
CA LEU A 63 -4.90 6.67 -17.66
C LEU A 63 -4.18 6.04 -16.46
N GLY A 64 -3.98 4.73 -16.54
CA GLY A 64 -3.03 4.04 -15.72
C GLY A 64 -1.70 4.18 -16.44
N THR A 65 -0.86 5.12 -15.98
CA THR A 65 0.48 4.63 -15.65
C THR A 65 0.25 3.33 -14.88
N LYS A 66 0.96 2.27 -15.22
CA LYS A 66 1.10 1.11 -14.37
C LYS A 66 1.60 1.65 -13.02
N GLU A 67 0.71 2.14 -12.16
CA GLU A 67 1.05 2.59 -10.82
C GLU A 67 1.42 1.29 -10.16
N GLU A 68 2.73 1.04 -10.11
CA GLU A 68 3.27 0.02 -9.23
C GLU A 68 2.56 0.21 -7.90
N ALA A 69 1.86 -0.85 -7.47
CA ALA A 69 1.11 -0.80 -6.24
C ALA A 69 2.05 -0.22 -5.16
N SER A 70 1.58 0.77 -4.39
CA SER A 70 2.44 1.39 -3.37
C SER A 70 3.10 0.31 -2.50
N PRO A 71 4.31 0.51 -1.94
CA PRO A 71 4.98 -0.49 -1.11
C PRO A 71 4.07 -1.11 -0.03
N THR A 72 3.25 -0.28 0.62
CA THR A 72 2.25 -0.75 1.60
C THR A 72 1.13 -1.58 0.96
N ALA A 73 0.69 -1.28 -0.25
CA ALA A 73 -0.27 -2.09 -1.00
C ALA A 73 0.32 -3.43 -1.47
N GLN A 74 1.60 -3.44 -1.90
CA GLN A 74 2.31 -4.68 -2.21
C GLN A 74 2.41 -5.56 -0.97
N LEU A 75 2.87 -5.00 0.16
CA LEU A 75 2.95 -5.73 1.43
C LEU A 75 1.58 -6.26 1.87
N ALA A 76 0.53 -5.43 1.77
CA ALA A 76 -0.83 -5.81 2.15
C ALA A 76 -1.46 -6.87 1.24
N SER A 77 -0.88 -7.16 0.08
CA SER A 77 -1.32 -8.22 -0.82
C SER A 77 -0.70 -9.58 -0.49
N ARG A 78 0.34 -9.61 0.34
CA ARG A 78 1.00 -10.86 0.74
C ARG A 78 0.08 -11.72 1.63
N PRO A 79 0.11 -13.06 1.51
CA PRO A 79 -0.74 -13.95 2.31
C PRO A 79 -0.58 -13.75 3.83
N GLU A 80 0.65 -13.56 4.29
CA GLU A 80 0.98 -13.32 5.71
C GLU A 80 0.38 -12.01 6.26
N ALA A 81 0.10 -11.04 5.38
CA ALA A 81 -0.52 -9.77 5.75
C ALA A 81 -2.05 -9.87 5.85
N ALA A 82 -2.68 -10.98 5.46
CA ALA A 82 -4.14 -11.10 5.43
C ALA A 82 -4.84 -10.68 6.74
N PRO A 83 -4.35 -11.07 7.95
CA PRO A 83 -4.99 -10.68 9.22
C PRO A 83 -4.90 -9.18 9.52
N VAL A 84 -3.87 -8.50 9.00
CA VAL A 84 -3.54 -7.11 9.31
C VAL A 84 -3.63 -6.19 8.08
N ARG A 85 -4.15 -6.70 6.96
CA ARG A 85 -4.24 -6.02 5.66
C ARG A 85 -4.83 -4.62 5.79
N ARG A 86 -5.94 -4.50 6.53
CA ARG A 86 -6.63 -3.22 6.74
C ARG A 86 -5.77 -2.21 7.50
N LEU A 87 -4.94 -2.67 8.43
CA LEU A 87 -4.06 -1.82 9.24
C LEU A 87 -2.87 -1.32 8.43
N ILE A 88 -2.26 -2.18 7.60
CA ILE A 88 -1.16 -1.79 6.70
C ILE A 88 -1.64 -0.75 5.68
N LEU A 89 -2.81 -0.97 5.06
CA LEU A 89 -3.41 0.01 4.14
C LEU A 89 -3.84 1.31 4.83
N LEU A 90 -4.25 1.24 6.11
CA LEU A 90 -4.54 2.43 6.89
C LEU A 90 -3.27 3.23 7.15
N ALA A 91 -2.18 2.58 7.58
CA ALA A 91 -0.89 3.20 7.80
C ALA A 91 -0.35 3.88 6.53
N GLY A 92 -0.40 3.19 5.39
CA GLY A 92 0.00 3.74 4.10
C GLY A 92 -0.78 4.99 3.66
N ARG A 93 -2.02 5.17 4.15
CA ARG A 93 -2.85 6.36 3.89
C ARG A 93 -2.69 7.47 4.92
N LYS A 94 -2.51 7.13 6.19
CA LYS A 94 -2.51 8.09 7.30
C LYS A 94 -1.13 8.64 7.64
N VAL A 95 -0.08 7.83 7.47
CA VAL A 95 1.31 8.21 7.73
C VAL A 95 2.23 7.73 6.59
N PRO A 96 1.97 8.13 5.33
CA PRO A 96 2.69 7.63 4.16
C PRO A 96 4.20 7.86 4.24
N ALA A 97 4.64 8.99 4.81
CA ALA A 97 6.05 9.34 4.96
C ALA A 97 6.86 8.35 5.80
N VAL A 98 6.21 7.58 6.68
CA VAL A 98 6.84 6.56 7.52
C VAL A 98 6.50 5.16 7.01
N ALA A 99 5.23 4.92 6.69
CA ALA A 99 4.74 3.60 6.32
C ALA A 99 5.27 3.13 4.95
N GLN A 100 5.42 4.01 3.96
CA GLN A 100 5.92 3.60 2.64
C GLN A 100 7.40 3.21 2.67
N PRO A 101 8.32 3.99 3.30
CA PRO A 101 9.71 3.56 3.48
C PRO A 101 9.81 2.26 4.29
N LEU A 102 9.10 2.13 5.40
CA LEU A 102 9.10 0.88 6.18
C LEU A 102 8.62 -0.31 5.35
N ALA A 103 7.54 -0.17 4.57
CA ALA A 103 7.07 -1.26 3.71
C ALA A 103 8.08 -1.67 2.63
N ARG A 104 8.92 -0.73 2.17
CA ARG A 104 9.95 -0.98 1.15
C ARG A 104 11.22 -1.57 1.73
N GLU A 105 11.68 -1.05 2.86
CA GLU A 105 13.01 -1.31 3.40
C GLU A 105 13.04 -2.22 4.62
N ALA A 106 11.90 -2.37 5.30
CA ALA A 106 11.73 -3.18 6.49
C ALA A 106 10.29 -3.75 6.57
N PRO A 107 9.81 -4.48 5.53
CA PRO A 107 8.40 -4.90 5.45
C PRO A 107 7.95 -5.71 6.66
N GLU A 108 8.85 -6.52 7.23
CA GLU A 108 8.62 -7.33 8.41
C GLU A 108 8.39 -6.47 9.65
N VAL A 109 9.06 -5.33 9.79
CA VAL A 109 8.81 -4.38 10.89
C VAL A 109 7.40 -3.81 10.80
N LEU A 110 6.97 -3.38 9.60
CA LEU A 110 5.63 -2.86 9.41
C LEU A 110 4.55 -3.93 9.63
N LEU A 111 4.78 -5.16 9.15
CA LEU A 111 3.90 -6.30 9.37
C LEU A 111 3.73 -6.58 10.87
N ARG A 112 4.85 -6.71 11.61
CA ARG A 112 4.82 -6.98 13.05
C ARG A 112 4.26 -5.83 13.86
N ALA A 113 4.47 -4.57 13.45
CA ALA A 113 3.82 -3.42 14.06
C ALA A 113 2.30 -3.47 13.88
N ALA A 114 1.83 -3.86 12.69
CA ALA A 114 0.40 -4.02 12.43
C ALA A 114 -0.21 -5.19 13.23
N GLU A 115 0.51 -6.30 13.41
CA GLU A 115 0.09 -7.39 14.30
C GLU A 115 0.05 -6.95 15.77
N ALA A 116 1.06 -6.22 16.23
CA ALA A 116 1.12 -5.62 17.56
C ALA A 116 -0.02 -4.60 17.81
N ALA A 117 -0.65 -4.10 16.75
CA ALA A 117 -1.82 -3.24 16.88
C ALA A 117 -3.14 -4.01 17.08
N LEU A 118 -3.20 -5.32 16.78
CA LEU A 118 -4.43 -6.12 16.90
C LEU A 118 -4.99 -6.19 18.34
N PRO A 119 -4.18 -6.40 19.39
CA PRO A 119 -4.70 -6.49 20.76
C PRO A 119 -5.38 -5.21 21.28
N TYR A 120 -5.14 -4.05 20.66
CA TYR A 120 -5.84 -2.80 20.97
C TYR A 120 -7.28 -2.75 20.46
N GLY A 121 -7.73 -3.77 19.71
CA GLY A 121 -9.10 -3.89 19.20
C GLY A 121 -9.49 -2.70 18.31
N PRO A 122 -10.65 -2.04 18.53
CA PRO A 122 -11.09 -0.89 17.74
C PRO A 122 -10.09 0.26 17.68
N ARG A 123 -9.21 0.37 18.69
CA ARG A 123 -8.18 1.43 18.77
C ARG A 123 -6.90 1.06 18.02
N GLY A 124 -6.76 -0.16 17.49
CA GLY A 124 -5.55 -0.63 16.84
C GLY A 124 -5.06 0.24 15.69
N GLY A 125 -5.98 0.75 14.86
CA GLY A 125 -5.61 1.67 13.78
C GLY A 125 -4.99 2.97 14.29
N ALA A 126 -5.54 3.55 15.35
CA ALA A 126 -5.01 4.78 15.97
C ALA A 126 -3.69 4.51 16.69
N ALA A 127 -3.59 3.39 17.42
CA ALA A 127 -2.36 2.97 18.09
C ALA A 127 -1.22 2.78 17.07
N LEU A 128 -1.48 2.07 15.97
CA LEU A 128 -0.49 1.85 14.92
C LEU A 128 0.02 3.17 14.33
N VAL A 129 -0.88 4.09 13.99
CA VAL A 129 -0.53 5.40 13.41
C VAL A 129 0.30 6.23 14.39
N LEU A 130 -0.04 6.19 15.69
CA LEU A 130 0.68 6.92 16.73
C LEU A 130 2.09 6.36 16.96
N TRP A 131 2.24 5.04 16.97
CA TRP A 131 3.51 4.37 17.30
C TRP A 131 4.46 4.18 16.11
N LEU A 132 3.95 4.21 14.88
CA LEU A 132 4.75 3.99 13.66
C LEU A 132 6.03 4.85 13.55
N PRO A 133 6.00 6.17 13.84
CA PRO A 133 7.21 6.98 13.85
C PRO A 133 8.25 6.47 14.84
N LYS A 134 7.81 6.11 16.05
CA LYS A 134 8.69 5.54 17.09
C LYS A 134 9.25 4.18 16.68
N VAL A 135 8.44 3.33 16.05
CA VAL A 135 8.88 2.05 15.50
C VAL A 135 9.93 2.22 14.41
N ALA A 136 9.81 3.26 13.57
CA ALA A 136 10.84 3.59 12.59
C ALA A 136 12.14 4.02 13.26
N GLU A 137 12.07 4.89 14.29
CA GLU A 137 13.25 5.26 15.09
C GLU A 137 13.92 4.03 15.72
N TRP A 138 13.13 3.08 16.24
CA TRP A 138 13.67 1.84 16.79
C TRP A 138 14.37 0.99 15.72
N ALA A 139 13.85 0.94 14.49
CA ALA A 139 14.44 0.14 13.43
C ALA A 139 15.83 0.67 13.05
N GLU A 140 16.02 1.98 13.08
CA GLU A 140 17.33 2.63 12.90
C GLU A 140 18.25 2.44 14.11
N ALA A 141 17.74 2.57 15.34
CA ALA A 141 18.55 2.52 16.56
C ALA A 141 18.97 1.11 16.98
N PHE A 142 18.09 0.11 16.81
CA PHE A 142 18.28 -1.26 17.31
C PHE A 142 18.38 -2.31 16.21
N GLY A 143 18.14 -1.92 14.95
CA GLY A 143 18.12 -2.82 13.81
C GLY A 143 16.75 -3.45 13.54
N LYS A 144 16.42 -3.58 12.26
CA LYS A 144 15.13 -4.04 11.74
C LYS A 144 14.70 -5.40 12.30
N GLU A 145 15.63 -6.36 12.37
CA GLU A 145 15.33 -7.70 12.89
C GLU A 145 14.98 -7.72 14.37
N ALA A 146 15.72 -6.98 15.20
CA ALA A 146 15.49 -6.92 16.64
C ALA A 146 14.11 -6.32 16.93
N VAL A 147 13.76 -5.25 16.22
CA VAL A 147 12.45 -4.60 16.32
C VAL A 147 11.32 -5.53 15.87
N ALA A 148 11.47 -6.21 14.73
CA ALA A 148 10.46 -7.16 14.26
C ALA A 148 10.25 -8.31 15.27
N ARG A 149 11.33 -8.85 15.87
CA ARG A 149 11.23 -9.88 16.92
C ARG A 149 10.52 -9.33 18.16
N ALA A 150 10.92 -8.17 18.67
CA ALA A 150 10.31 -7.55 19.85
C ALA A 150 8.81 -7.27 19.66
N LEU A 151 8.41 -6.75 18.51
CA LEU A 151 7.00 -6.52 18.17
C LEU A 151 6.22 -7.82 18.05
N GLY A 152 6.78 -8.84 17.40
CA GLY A 152 6.16 -10.17 17.28
C GLY A 152 5.99 -10.87 18.62
N GLU A 153 6.95 -10.73 19.53
CA GLU A 153 6.84 -11.22 20.90
C GLU A 153 5.77 -10.46 21.70
N ALA A 154 5.79 -9.12 21.60
CA ALA A 154 4.84 -8.28 22.29
C ALA A 154 3.39 -8.53 21.86
N ALA A 155 3.15 -8.74 20.56
CA ALA A 155 1.83 -9.05 20.01
C ALA A 155 1.21 -10.31 20.62
N ARG A 156 2.04 -11.28 21.06
CA ARG A 156 1.60 -12.54 21.67
C ARG A 156 1.42 -12.44 23.19
N LYS A 157 2.22 -11.60 23.85
CA LYS A 157 2.36 -11.63 25.32
C LYS A 157 1.67 -10.47 26.04
N ALA A 158 1.33 -9.38 25.34
CA ALA A 158 0.87 -8.15 25.99
C ALA A 158 -0.48 -7.66 25.48
N ARG A 159 -1.27 -7.10 26.40
CA ARG A 159 -2.47 -6.30 26.05
C ARG A 159 -2.11 -4.95 25.44
N GLU A 160 -0.93 -4.43 25.78
CA GLU A 160 -0.34 -3.22 25.19
C GLU A 160 1.01 -3.57 24.54
N PRO A 161 1.01 -4.09 23.30
CA PRO A 161 2.22 -4.55 22.64
C PRO A 161 3.31 -3.50 22.44
N PHE A 162 3.00 -2.28 21.98
CA PHE A 162 4.04 -1.28 21.70
C PHE A 162 4.89 -0.89 22.93
N PRO A 163 4.32 -0.53 24.10
CA PRO A 163 5.12 -0.31 25.31
C PRO A 163 5.88 -1.55 25.79
N TYR A 164 5.34 -2.76 25.55
CA TYR A 164 6.05 -3.99 25.90
C TYR A 164 7.26 -4.23 24.98
N ALA A 165 7.12 -4.00 23.68
CA ALA A 165 8.19 -4.11 22.70
C ALA A 165 9.34 -3.14 23.01
N GLU A 166 9.01 -1.89 23.40
CA GLU A 166 10.02 -0.91 23.83
C GLU A 166 10.84 -1.42 25.02
N ARG A 167 10.18 -2.01 26.02
CA ARG A 167 10.87 -2.61 27.18
C ARG A 167 11.80 -3.75 26.79
N ILE A 168 11.42 -4.58 25.82
CA ILE A 168 12.29 -5.64 25.28
C ILE A 168 13.54 -5.00 24.68
N LEU A 169 13.37 -4.05 23.76
CA LEU A 169 14.48 -3.42 23.03
C LEU A 169 15.47 -2.72 23.98
N VAL A 170 14.97 -1.95 24.94
CA VAL A 170 15.81 -1.26 25.93
C VAL A 170 16.58 -2.26 26.80
N ARG A 171 15.96 -3.38 27.22
CA ARG A 171 16.66 -4.41 28.00
C ARG A 171 17.77 -5.08 27.20
N THR A 172 17.54 -5.37 25.93
CA THR A 172 18.56 -5.98 25.05
C THR A 172 19.78 -5.06 24.87
N THR A 173 19.61 -3.74 24.84
CA THR A 173 20.75 -2.80 24.75
C THR A 173 21.56 -2.62 26.02
N ARG A 174 21.02 -2.99 27.18
CA ARG A 174 21.76 -2.94 28.46
C ARG A 174 22.71 -4.12 28.66
N VAL A 175 22.82 -5.02 27.67
CA VAL A 175 23.78 -6.13 27.67
C VAL A 175 24.88 -5.89 26.62
N PRO A 176 25.85 -4.98 26.83
CA PRO A 176 27.07 -4.94 26.06
C PRO A 176 28.15 -5.76 26.79
N GLY A 177 28.36 -7.01 26.36
CA GLY A 177 29.50 -7.84 26.76
C GLY A 177 29.38 -8.52 28.13
N GLY A 178 29.10 -9.82 28.12
CA GLY A 178 29.15 -10.66 29.32
C GLY A 178 28.55 -12.04 29.05
N LEU A 179 29.44 -13.02 28.92
CA LEU A 179 29.18 -14.46 28.93
C LEU A 179 28.11 -14.86 29.96
N GLU A 180 27.15 -15.70 29.55
CA GLU A 180 27.07 -17.13 29.89
C GLU A 180 25.63 -17.62 29.72
N VAL A 181 25.51 -18.75 29.03
CA VAL A 181 24.42 -19.69 29.23
C VAL A 181 24.56 -20.15 30.68
N ALA A 182 23.73 -19.64 31.57
CA ALA A 182 23.55 -20.22 32.89
C ALA A 182 22.11 -20.70 33.00
N ASP A 183 22.01 -21.99 33.25
CA ASP A 183 20.81 -22.77 33.49
C ASP A 183 19.69 -22.05 34.25
N ALA A 184 18.48 -22.31 33.80
CA ALA A 184 17.32 -22.30 34.69
C ALA A 184 16.34 -23.39 34.25
N GLU A 185 16.76 -24.64 34.41
CA GLU A 185 15.81 -25.63 34.93
C GLU A 185 15.41 -25.23 36.36
N ARG A 186 14.13 -25.48 36.69
CA ARG A 186 13.50 -25.51 38.03
C ARG A 186 13.27 -24.15 38.70
N PHE A 187 12.02 -23.67 38.69
CA PHE A 187 11.01 -23.88 39.74
C PHE A 187 9.60 -23.59 39.19
#